data_AF-A0A1C5GUH6-F1
#
_entry.id   AF-A0A1C5GUH6-F1
#
_cell.length_a   1.000
_cell.length_b   1.000
_cell.length_c   1.000
_cell.angle_alpha   90.00
_cell.angle_beta   90.00
_cell.angle_gamma   90.00
#
_symmetry.space_group_name_H-M   'P 1'
#
loop_
_entity.id
_entity.type
_entity.pdbx_description
1 polymer ?
#
loop_
_entity_poly.entity_id
_entity_poly.type
_entity_poly.pdbx_seq_one_letter_code
_entity_poly.pdbx_strand_id
1 'polypeptide(L)'
;MAEDQTRVERPDVPTGEPDESRTAPEVTASHSTAAPAWVCDGCGADWPCPAWTSAPTDAARRAELLPEFVRLTRRAIRDLRGRPGGPQPPEIVRRFLWFLPLSDEEARAVALRLR
;
A
#
# COMPACT_ATOMS: atom_id res chain seq x y z
N MET A 1 -0.92 -26.59 -66.83
CA MET A 1 -1.69 -26.22 -65.63
C MET A 1 -0.75 -26.29 -64.45
N ALA A 2 -0.66 -25.18 -63.72
CA ALA A 2 -0.12 -24.95 -62.37
C ALA A 2 1.34 -25.38 -62.08
N GLU A 3 2.20 -24.37 -62.13
CA GLU A 3 3.47 -24.27 -61.42
C GLU A 3 3.23 -24.09 -59.91
N ASP A 4 4.23 -24.50 -59.12
CA ASP A 4 4.88 -23.72 -58.06
C ASP A 4 5.12 -24.53 -56.78
N GLN A 5 6.40 -24.83 -56.55
CA GLN A 5 6.92 -25.24 -55.26
C GLN A 5 7.75 -24.09 -54.69
N THR A 6 7.29 -23.47 -53.61
CA THR A 6 8.05 -22.56 -52.76
C THR A 6 7.54 -22.73 -51.31
N ARG A 7 8.20 -23.53 -50.47
CA ARG A 7 9.27 -23.17 -49.51
C ARG A 7 8.77 -22.36 -48.27
N VAL A 8 8.80 -23.04 -47.09
CA VAL A 8 9.27 -22.59 -45.73
C VAL A 8 8.38 -21.48 -45.08
N GLU A 9 7.84 -21.55 -43.86
CA GLU A 9 8.42 -21.74 -42.52
C GLU A 9 7.30 -22.14 -41.51
N ARG A 10 7.64 -23.02 -40.58
CA ARG A 10 7.15 -22.99 -39.18
C ARG A 10 8.41 -22.73 -38.33
N PRO A 11 8.37 -22.30 -37.06
CA PRO A 11 7.27 -21.77 -36.24
C PRO A 11 7.70 -20.59 -35.33
N ASP A 12 6.94 -19.51 -35.19
CA ASP A 12 7.18 -18.51 -34.12
C ASP A 12 5.85 -17.73 -33.96
N VAL A 13 5.25 -17.49 -32.80
CA VAL A 13 5.80 -17.08 -31.51
C VAL A 13 4.77 -17.49 -30.44
N PRO A 14 5.14 -18.05 -29.27
CA PRO A 14 4.23 -18.06 -28.13
C PRO A 14 4.01 -16.60 -27.71
N THR A 15 2.76 -16.14 -27.76
CA THR A 15 2.33 -14.89 -27.12
C THR A 15 2.59 -15.05 -25.62
N GLY A 16 3.84 -14.77 -25.21
CA GLY A 16 4.16 -14.45 -23.83
C GLY A 16 3.48 -13.12 -23.55
N GLU A 17 2.35 -13.18 -22.88
CA GLU A 17 1.82 -12.01 -22.20
C GLU A 17 2.92 -11.44 -21.28
N PRO A 18 3.08 -10.12 -21.21
CA PRO A 18 4.08 -9.52 -20.34
C PRO A 18 3.75 -9.89 -18.89
N ASP A 19 4.63 -10.71 -18.33
CA ASP A 19 4.94 -10.91 -16.91
C ASP A 19 4.05 -10.13 -15.93
N GLU A 20 2.90 -10.72 -15.55
CA GLU A 20 2.09 -10.27 -14.40
C GLU A 20 2.69 -10.77 -13.07
N SER A 21 4.01 -11.04 -13.05
CA SER A 21 4.71 -11.66 -11.93
C SER A 21 5.61 -10.65 -11.20
N ARG A 22 5.02 -10.09 -10.14
CA ARG A 22 5.73 -9.71 -8.90
C ARG A 22 6.88 -8.72 -9.04
N THR A 23 6.59 -7.42 -8.93
CA THR A 23 7.43 -6.57 -8.06
C THR A 23 6.67 -5.41 -7.42
N ALA A 24 5.81 -5.71 -6.45
CA ALA A 24 5.48 -4.75 -5.39
C ALA A 24 5.76 -5.21 -3.93
N PRO A 25 6.55 -6.27 -3.64
CA PRO A 25 6.99 -6.51 -2.25
C PRO A 25 8.34 -5.84 -1.92
N GLU A 26 9.24 -5.62 -2.89
CA GLU A 26 10.61 -5.18 -2.58
C GLU A 26 10.70 -3.71 -2.15
N VAL A 27 9.88 -2.85 -2.75
CA VAL A 27 9.88 -1.41 -2.44
C VAL A 27 9.35 -1.14 -1.03
N THR A 28 8.44 -1.96 -0.50
CA THR A 28 7.90 -1.75 0.87
C THR A 28 8.78 -2.34 1.97
N ALA A 29 9.60 -3.36 1.65
CA ALA A 29 10.48 -4.02 2.62
C ALA A 29 11.54 -3.06 3.22
N SER A 30 12.06 -2.13 2.43
CA SER A 30 13.02 -1.10 2.88
C SER A 30 12.36 0.09 3.58
N HIS A 31 11.03 0.15 3.64
CA HIS A 31 10.26 1.26 4.19
C HIS A 31 9.58 0.88 5.50
N SER A 32 10.38 0.62 6.53
CA SER A 32 9.92 0.41 7.90
C SER A 32 9.68 1.73 8.64
N THR A 33 9.14 1.64 9.85
CA THR A 33 9.06 2.76 10.80
C THR A 33 9.28 2.28 12.22
N ALA A 34 9.79 3.19 13.06
CA ALA A 34 9.82 3.03 14.50
C ALA A 34 8.89 4.04 15.21
N ALA A 35 8.11 3.53 16.16
CA ALA A 35 7.47 4.35 17.18
C ALA A 35 8.55 4.96 18.12
N PRO A 36 8.30 6.13 18.73
CA PRO A 36 7.08 6.94 18.66
C PRO A 36 7.14 8.04 17.59
N ALA A 37 8.21 8.08 16.78
CA ALA A 37 8.37 9.12 15.76
C ALA A 37 7.42 8.91 14.58
N TRP A 38 7.15 7.65 14.20
CA TRP A 38 6.31 7.30 13.06
C TRP A 38 6.78 7.93 11.75
N VAL A 39 8.11 8.01 11.62
CA VAL A 39 8.84 8.42 10.42
C VAL A 39 9.37 7.17 9.74
N CYS A 40 9.36 7.17 8.41
CA CYS A 40 9.87 6.06 7.63
C CYS A 40 11.41 6.06 7.65
N ASP A 41 12.01 4.91 7.96
CA ASP A 41 13.46 4.78 8.02
C ASP A 41 14.12 4.85 6.63
N GLY A 42 13.38 4.48 5.57
CA GLY A 42 13.88 4.48 4.19
C GLY A 42 13.92 5.86 3.54
N CYS A 43 12.88 6.69 3.73
CA CYS A 43 12.77 7.99 3.05
C CYS A 43 12.63 9.19 3.97
N GLY A 44 12.57 9.01 5.30
CA GLY A 44 12.42 10.10 6.27
C GLY A 44 11.05 10.79 6.25
N ALA A 45 10.11 10.36 5.42
CA ALA A 45 8.77 10.89 5.38
C ALA A 45 7.89 10.32 6.50
N ASP A 46 6.80 11.01 6.78
CA ASP A 46 5.74 10.54 7.65
C ASP A 46 5.23 9.14 7.23
N TRP A 47 5.28 8.15 8.13
CA TRP A 47 4.82 6.79 7.86
C TRP A 47 3.29 6.62 8.10
N PRO A 48 2.53 5.91 7.26
CA PRO A 48 2.94 5.25 6.01
C PRO A 48 3.38 6.28 4.96
N CYS A 49 4.58 6.08 4.41
CA CYS A 49 5.20 7.04 3.50
C CYS A 49 4.68 6.88 2.07
N PRO A 50 4.97 7.83 1.16
CA PRO A 50 4.51 7.76 -0.23
C PRO A 50 4.83 6.45 -0.96
N ALA A 51 5.96 5.80 -0.67
CA ALA A 51 6.31 4.50 -1.25
C ALA A 51 5.35 3.37 -0.84
N TRP A 52 4.73 3.45 0.34
CA TRP A 52 3.69 2.54 0.77
C TRP A 52 2.34 2.91 0.17
N THR A 53 1.98 4.19 0.21
CA THR A 53 0.64 4.65 -0.17
C THR A 53 0.42 4.73 -1.68
N SER A 54 1.49 4.73 -2.48
CA SER A 54 1.40 4.70 -3.95
C SER A 54 1.16 3.31 -4.52
N ALA A 55 1.38 2.25 -3.74
CA ALA A 55 1.21 0.88 -4.20
C ALA A 55 -0.28 0.58 -4.45
N PRO A 56 -0.65 0.03 -5.63
CA PRO A 56 -2.03 -0.41 -5.88
C PRO A 56 -2.50 -1.37 -4.78
N THR A 57 -3.68 -1.09 -4.21
CA THR A 57 -4.22 -1.87 -3.09
C THR A 57 -5.65 -2.31 -3.38
N ASP A 58 -5.75 -3.50 -3.97
CA ASP A 58 -7.00 -4.20 -4.27
C ASP A 58 -7.68 -4.76 -3.01
N ALA A 59 -8.86 -5.38 -3.16
CA ALA A 59 -9.62 -5.90 -2.04
C ALA A 59 -8.91 -7.01 -1.25
N ALA A 60 -8.17 -7.90 -1.94
CA ALA A 60 -7.43 -8.99 -1.28
C ALA A 60 -6.28 -8.41 -0.45
N ARG A 61 -5.52 -7.47 -1.03
CA ARG A 61 -4.44 -6.78 -0.35
C ARG A 61 -4.93 -5.96 0.84
N ARG A 62 -6.09 -5.29 0.74
CA ARG A 62 -6.72 -4.60 1.89
C ARG A 62 -6.99 -5.56 3.03
N ALA A 63 -7.53 -6.74 2.74
CA ALA A 63 -7.84 -7.74 3.77
C ALA A 63 -6.57 -8.23 4.49
N GLU A 64 -5.45 -8.37 3.77
CA GLU A 64 -4.15 -8.71 4.35
C GLU A 64 -3.57 -7.59 5.23
N LEU A 65 -3.66 -6.33 4.78
CA LEU A 65 -3.09 -5.18 5.49
C LEU A 65 -3.87 -4.81 6.75
N LEU A 66 -5.20 -4.99 6.72
CA LEU A 66 -6.10 -4.45 7.73
C LEU A 66 -5.75 -4.84 9.18
N PRO A 67 -5.50 -6.12 9.52
CA PRO A 67 -5.21 -6.50 10.90
C PRO A 67 -3.97 -5.80 11.46
N GLU A 68 -2.89 -5.74 10.67
CA GLU A 68 -1.63 -5.12 11.11
C GLU A 68 -1.76 -3.61 11.20
N PHE A 69 -2.34 -2.97 10.18
CA PHE A 69 -2.50 -1.52 10.17
C PHE A 69 -3.47 -1.01 11.23
N VAL A 70 -4.48 -1.79 11.63
CA VAL A 70 -5.32 -1.45 12.80
C VAL A 70 -4.48 -1.44 14.08
N ARG A 71 -3.60 -2.42 14.29
CA ARG A 71 -2.68 -2.45 15.45
C ARG A 71 -1.73 -1.25 15.44
N LEU A 72 -1.15 -0.94 14.29
CA LEU A 72 -0.23 0.20 14.15
C LEU A 72 -0.96 1.54 14.36
N THR A 73 -2.17 1.70 13.82
CA THR A 73 -3.01 2.89 14.00
C THR A 73 -3.28 3.15 15.47
N ARG A 74 -3.63 2.11 16.24
CA ARG A 74 -3.87 2.24 17.69
C ARG A 74 -2.64 2.77 18.42
N ARG A 75 -1.45 2.23 18.10
CA ARG A 75 -0.19 2.67 18.69
C ARG A 75 0.15 4.11 18.28
N ALA A 76 -0.06 4.45 17.01
CA ALA A 76 0.18 5.79 16.49
C ALA A 76 -0.74 6.84 17.11
N ILE A 77 -2.02 6.52 17.31
CA ILE A 77 -2.96 7.41 18.04
C ILE A 77 -2.42 7.72 19.42
N ARG A 78 -1.98 6.70 20.18
CA ARG A 78 -1.42 6.91 21.52
C ARG A 78 -0.17 7.78 21.50
N ASP A 79 0.71 7.57 20.53
CA ASP A 79 2.03 8.20 20.50
C ASP A 79 2.00 9.63 19.91
N LEU A 80 1.08 9.93 18.97
CA LEU A 80 1.00 11.21 18.24
C LEU A 80 -0.08 12.16 18.77
N ARG A 81 -1.16 11.65 19.39
CA ARG A 81 -2.25 12.48 19.93
C ARG A 81 -1.72 13.45 20.98
N GLY A 82 -2.23 14.69 20.93
CA GLY A 82 -1.96 15.70 21.96
C GLY A 82 -0.62 16.41 21.81
N ARG A 83 0.16 16.10 20.77
CA ARG A 83 1.35 16.89 20.41
C ARG A 83 0.92 18.28 19.92
N PRO A 84 1.53 19.37 20.38
CA PRO A 84 1.28 20.72 19.85
C PRO A 84 1.51 20.76 18.34
N GLY A 85 0.50 21.17 17.57
CA GLY A 85 0.56 21.18 16.10
C GLY A 85 0.59 19.79 15.44
N GLY A 86 0.39 18.71 16.19
CA GLY A 86 0.37 17.34 15.69
C GLY A 86 -0.99 16.93 15.11
N PRO A 87 -1.04 15.78 14.41
CA PRO A 87 -2.25 15.31 13.78
C PRO A 87 -3.29 14.92 14.84
N GLN A 88 -4.56 15.21 14.53
CA GLN A 88 -5.70 14.78 15.33
C GLN A 88 -5.96 13.27 15.14
N PRO A 89 -6.58 12.59 16.11
CA PRO A 89 -6.85 11.14 16.01
C PRO A 89 -7.53 10.69 14.70
N PRO A 90 -8.54 11.40 14.14
CA PRO A 90 -9.12 11.03 12.85
C PRO A 90 -8.15 11.17 11.67
N GLU A 91 -7.24 12.14 11.71
CA GLU A 91 -6.21 12.34 10.68
C GLU A 91 -5.18 11.20 10.73
N ILE A 92 -4.82 10.73 11.93
CA ILE A 92 -3.97 9.55 12.12
C ILE A 92 -4.64 8.30 11.54
N VAL A 93 -5.95 8.12 11.77
CA VAL A 93 -6.71 7.01 11.20
C VAL A 93 -6.68 7.05 9.66
N ARG A 94 -6.99 8.19 9.03
CA ARG A 94 -6.96 8.32 7.57
C ARG A 94 -5.55 8.09 7.00
N ARG A 95 -4.52 8.54 7.71
CA ARG A 95 -3.12 8.35 7.32
C ARG A 95 -2.70 6.87 7.36
N PHE A 96 -3.01 6.16 8.44
CA PHE A 96 -2.60 4.77 8.60
C PHE A 96 -3.48 3.82 7.78
N LEU A 97 -4.79 4.05 7.72
CA LEU A 97 -5.75 3.24 6.95
C LEU A 97 -6.01 3.82 5.56
N TRP A 98 -4.98 4.36 4.91
CA TRP A 98 -5.07 5.06 3.62
C TRP A 98 -5.73 4.25 2.50
N PHE A 99 -5.67 2.92 2.60
CA PHE A 99 -6.26 1.98 1.64
C PHE A 99 -7.77 1.76 1.84
N LEU A 100 -8.38 2.39 2.85
CA LEU A 100 -9.81 2.41 3.08
C LEU A 100 -10.39 3.78 2.68
N PRO A 101 -11.51 3.82 1.93
CA PRO A 101 -12.16 5.07 1.56
C PRO A 101 -13.00 5.62 2.73
N LEU A 102 -12.34 5.96 3.84
CA LEU A 102 -13.02 6.47 5.04
C LEU A 102 -13.39 7.94 4.86
N SER A 103 -14.67 8.24 5.06
CA SER A 103 -15.12 9.60 5.33
C SER A 103 -14.56 10.12 6.65
N ASP A 104 -14.64 11.44 6.83
CA ASP A 104 -14.25 12.08 8.08
C ASP A 104 -15.04 11.60 9.30
N GLU A 105 -16.33 11.28 9.12
CA GLU A 105 -17.17 10.73 10.17
C GLU A 105 -16.75 9.31 10.55
N GLU A 106 -16.48 8.46 9.55
CA GLU A 106 -16.00 7.09 9.78
C GLU A 106 -14.63 7.10 10.44
N ALA A 107 -13.72 7.96 9.99
CA ALA A 107 -12.40 8.12 10.61
C ALA A 107 -12.49 8.54 12.09
N ARG A 108 -13.41 9.46 12.41
CA ARG A 108 -13.73 9.82 13.81
C ARG A 108 -14.28 8.63 14.58
N ALA A 109 -15.25 7.91 14.01
CA ALA A 109 -15.88 6.77 14.65
C ALA A 109 -14.90 5.61 14.92
N VAL A 110 -13.92 5.40 14.03
CA VAL A 110 -12.81 4.45 14.21
C VAL A 110 -11.85 4.96 15.29
N ALA A 111 -11.45 6.23 15.26
CA ALA A 111 -10.55 6.81 16.27
C ALA A 111 -11.13 6.67 17.70
N LEU A 112 -12.45 6.84 17.85
CA LEU A 112 -13.16 6.65 19.13
C LEU A 112 -13.21 5.19 19.59
N ARG A 113 -13.06 4.21 18.69
CA ARG A 113 -12.99 2.77 19.04
C ARG A 113 -11.58 2.31 19.38
N LEU A 114 -10.56 2.94 18.79
CA LEU A 114 -9.16 2.56 18.97
C LEU A 114 -8.50 3.17 20.21
N ARG A 115 -9.12 4.20 20.81
CA ARG A 115 -8.64 4.86 22.03
C ARG A 115 -8.49 3.93 23.23
#